data_AF-A0A6P7GBM2-F1
#
_entry.id   AF-A0A6P7GBM2-F1
#
_cell.length_a   1.000
_cell.length_b   1.000
_cell.length_c   1.000
_cell.angle_alpha   90.00
_cell.angle_beta   90.00
_cell.angle_gamma   90.00
#
_symmetry.space_group_name_H-M   'P 1'
#
loop_
_entity.id
_entity.type
_entity.pdbx_description
1 polymer ?
#
loop_
_entity_poly.entity_id
_entity_poly.type
_entity_poly.pdbx_seq_one_letter_code
_entity_poly.pdbx_strand_id
1 'polypeptide(L)'
;MWMRQDVSERERLSYHDADFVDVIHTDIQFSGVTTPIGHVDFYPNEGKHQPGCPSREEDSNCSHARSTLYFIESVATKAIAREAIFMEDAHFSVTVTPKLDGKEIVFGQHVDKSARGVYYIKTNAVKPFLIKP
;
A
#
# COMPACT_ATOMS: atom_id res chain seq x y z
N MET A 1 -18.61 -12.43 -4.43
CA MET A 1 -19.25 -11.15 -4.08
C MET A 1 -18.12 -10.19 -3.75
N TRP A 2 -17.58 -9.51 -4.76
CA TRP A 2 -16.45 -8.60 -4.62
C TRP A 2 -16.98 -7.22 -4.27
N MET A 3 -16.34 -6.52 -3.31
CA MET A 3 -16.75 -5.17 -2.94
C MET A 3 -16.68 -4.27 -4.17
N ARG A 4 -17.78 -3.56 -4.44
CA ARG A 4 -17.92 -2.68 -5.61
C ARG A 4 -16.86 -1.60 -5.53
N GLN A 5 -15.95 -1.57 -6.50
CA GLN A 5 -15.01 -0.45 -6.68
C GLN A 5 -15.70 0.84 -7.19
N ASP A 6 -17.01 0.77 -7.49
CA ASP A 6 -17.85 1.91 -7.94
C ASP A 6 -18.55 2.65 -6.78
N VAL A 7 -17.87 2.81 -5.64
CA VAL A 7 -18.36 3.73 -4.59
C VAL A 7 -17.88 5.13 -4.94
N SER A 8 -18.80 6.09 -4.96
CA SER A 8 -18.51 7.50 -5.29
C SER A 8 -17.37 8.03 -4.42
N GLU A 9 -16.51 8.89 -4.95
CA GLU A 9 -15.47 9.58 -4.15
C GLU A 9 -16.03 10.38 -2.98
N ARG A 10 -17.33 10.71 -2.99
CA ARG A 10 -18.01 11.38 -1.85
C ARG A 10 -18.39 10.43 -0.72
N GLU A 11 -18.33 9.12 -0.96
CA GLU A 11 -18.77 8.06 -0.04
C GLU A 11 -17.60 7.21 0.46
N ARG A 12 -16.38 7.52 0.05
CA ARG A 12 -15.13 6.86 0.48
C ARG A 12 -14.03 7.90 0.66
N LEU A 13 -12.93 7.48 1.26
CA LEU A 13 -11.70 8.27 1.26
C LEU A 13 -11.28 8.62 -0.18
N SER A 14 -10.93 9.87 -0.39
CA SER A 14 -10.39 10.42 -1.64
C SER A 14 -9.24 11.38 -1.34
N TYR A 15 -8.36 11.60 -2.32
CA TYR A 15 -7.30 12.61 -2.25
C TYR A 15 -7.85 14.04 -2.06
N HIS A 16 -9.14 14.27 -2.32
CA HIS A 16 -9.81 15.55 -2.05
C HIS A 16 -10.11 15.83 -0.57
N ASP A 17 -10.04 14.83 0.31
CA ASP A 17 -10.49 14.96 1.70
C ASP A 17 -9.49 15.69 2.62
N ALA A 18 -8.26 15.92 2.15
CA ALA A 18 -7.23 16.66 2.89
C ALA A 18 -6.18 17.28 1.94
N ASP A 19 -5.36 18.20 2.45
CA ASP A 19 -4.23 18.79 1.71
C ASP A 19 -3.25 17.74 1.17
N PHE A 20 -3.15 16.61 1.88
CA PHE A 20 -2.36 15.45 1.51
C PHE A 20 -2.97 14.18 2.10
N VAL A 21 -2.98 13.11 1.31
CA VAL A 21 -3.56 11.81 1.65
C VAL A 21 -2.60 10.75 1.13
N ASP A 22 -1.98 9.99 2.01
CA ASP A 22 -1.22 8.79 1.66
C ASP A 22 -1.96 7.54 2.13
N VAL A 23 -1.90 6.46 1.33
CA VAL A 23 -2.60 5.21 1.61
C VAL A 23 -1.61 4.05 1.60
N ILE A 24 -1.78 3.11 2.53
CA ILE A 24 -0.96 1.90 2.62
C ILE A 24 -1.86 0.69 2.37
N HIS A 25 -1.68 0.07 1.21
CA HIS A 25 -2.46 -1.08 0.76
C HIS A 25 -1.72 -2.37 1.13
N THR A 26 -2.29 -3.20 2.01
CA THR A 26 -1.67 -4.47 2.43
C THR A 26 -2.57 -5.70 2.33
N ASP A 27 -3.82 -5.56 1.87
CA ASP A 27 -4.76 -6.67 1.73
C ASP A 27 -5.79 -6.44 0.60
N ILE A 28 -5.33 -5.99 -0.57
CA ILE A 28 -6.20 -5.56 -1.69
C ILE A 28 -7.01 -6.66 -2.35
N GLN A 29 -6.71 -7.92 -2.03
CA GLN A 29 -7.40 -9.09 -2.57
C GLN A 29 -8.54 -9.57 -1.66
N PHE A 30 -8.76 -8.91 -0.51
CA PHE A 30 -9.77 -9.33 0.45
C PHE A 30 -10.43 -8.16 1.18
N SER A 31 -9.77 -7.55 2.17
CA SER A 31 -10.37 -6.53 3.03
C SER A 31 -10.04 -5.09 2.60
N GLY A 32 -9.01 -4.92 1.77
CA GLY A 32 -8.49 -3.61 1.36
C GLY A 32 -9.13 -3.08 0.08
N VAL A 33 -9.03 -1.76 -0.09
CA VAL A 33 -9.34 -1.09 -1.37
C VAL A 33 -8.21 -1.38 -2.35
N THR A 34 -8.57 -1.78 -3.56
CA THR A 34 -7.62 -2.18 -4.59
C THR A 34 -7.00 -1.00 -5.33
N THR A 35 -7.83 -0.06 -5.75
CA THR A 35 -7.43 1.08 -6.58
C THR A 35 -6.70 2.14 -5.77
N PRO A 36 -5.80 2.91 -6.40
CA PRO A 36 -5.21 4.10 -5.78
C PRO A 36 -6.31 5.13 -5.47
N ILE A 37 -6.33 5.65 -4.25
CA ILE A 37 -7.33 6.62 -3.79
C ILE A 37 -6.71 7.83 -3.08
N GLY A 38 -5.39 7.85 -2.91
CA GLY A 38 -4.64 8.94 -2.30
C GLY A 38 -3.93 9.86 -3.29
N HIS A 39 -3.20 10.81 -2.72
CA HIS A 39 -2.13 11.51 -3.43
C HIS A 39 -0.94 10.58 -3.66
N VAL A 40 -0.63 9.75 -2.66
CA VAL A 40 0.40 8.71 -2.70
C VAL A 40 -0.21 7.39 -2.25
N ASP A 41 -0.02 6.33 -3.03
CA ASP A 41 -0.53 5.01 -2.70
C ASP A 41 0.64 4.03 -2.63
N PHE A 42 0.94 3.56 -1.42
CA PHE A 42 1.97 2.57 -1.16
C PHE A 42 1.39 1.17 -1.21
N TYR A 43 2.04 0.28 -1.96
CA TYR A 43 1.71 -1.14 -2.06
C TYR A 43 2.88 -1.99 -1.56
N PRO A 44 3.07 -2.11 -0.23
CA PRO A 44 4.00 -3.07 0.35
C PRO A 44 3.78 -4.48 -0.20
N ASN A 45 4.80 -5.06 -0.81
CA ASN A 45 4.75 -6.40 -1.40
C ASN A 45 3.53 -6.57 -2.34
N GLU A 46 3.34 -5.59 -3.24
CA GLU A 46 2.20 -5.48 -4.17
C GLU A 46 0.83 -5.24 -3.51
N GLY A 47 0.79 -5.03 -2.20
CA GLY A 47 -0.43 -4.86 -1.41
C GLY A 47 -1.31 -6.10 -1.29
N LYS A 48 -0.78 -7.27 -1.66
CA LYS A 48 -1.46 -8.57 -1.60
C LYS A 48 -1.11 -9.26 -0.26
N HIS A 49 -0.83 -10.57 -0.29
CA HIS A 49 -0.42 -11.31 0.89
C HIS A 49 0.93 -10.82 1.43
N GLN A 50 0.97 -10.45 2.70
CA GLN A 50 2.17 -9.88 3.29
C GLN A 50 3.13 -10.97 3.80
N PRO A 51 4.46 -10.78 3.66
CA PRO A 51 5.45 -11.71 4.17
C PRO A 51 5.26 -12.01 5.66
N GLY A 52 5.35 -13.29 6.03
CA GLY A 52 5.21 -13.73 7.42
C GLY A 52 3.77 -13.81 7.94
N CYS A 53 2.77 -13.49 7.12
CA CYS A 53 1.39 -13.82 7.46
C CYS A 53 1.07 -15.28 7.11
N PRO A 54 0.32 -16.00 7.97
CA PRO A 54 -0.08 -17.38 7.72
C PRO A 54 -1.12 -17.45 6.59
N SER A 55 -1.66 -18.65 6.30
CA SER A 55 -2.75 -18.75 5.33
C SER A 55 -3.96 -17.92 5.77
N ARG A 56 -4.80 -17.51 4.82
CA ARG A 56 -6.01 -16.73 5.13
C ARG A 56 -7.04 -17.50 5.95
N GLU A 57 -7.02 -18.83 5.85
CA GLU A 57 -7.86 -19.72 6.64
C GLU A 57 -7.46 -19.71 8.12
N GLU A 58 -6.16 -19.50 8.39
CA GLU A 58 -5.61 -19.41 9.74
C GLU A 58 -5.75 -18.00 10.32
N ASP A 59 -5.38 -16.97 9.57
CA ASP A 59 -5.54 -15.57 9.97
C ASP A 59 -5.82 -14.66 8.76
N SER A 60 -7.10 -14.39 8.53
CA SER A 60 -7.56 -13.46 7.49
C SER A 60 -7.21 -11.99 7.75
N ASN A 61 -6.86 -11.63 8.99
CA ASN A 61 -6.61 -10.25 9.37
C ASN A 61 -5.11 -9.89 9.38
N CYS A 62 -4.20 -10.87 9.38
CA CYS A 62 -2.77 -10.61 9.45
C CYS A 62 -2.29 -9.61 8.38
N SER A 63 -2.56 -9.86 7.10
CA SER A 63 -2.17 -8.97 6.00
C SER A 63 -2.86 -7.60 6.11
N HIS A 64 -4.12 -7.56 6.54
CA HIS A 64 -4.86 -6.31 6.73
C HIS A 64 -4.22 -5.42 7.81
N ALA A 65 -3.83 -6.01 8.95
CA ALA A 65 -3.19 -5.33 10.06
C ALA A 65 -1.77 -4.82 9.76
N ARG A 66 -1.11 -5.31 8.70
CA ARG A 66 0.26 -4.89 8.34
C ARG A 66 0.37 -3.42 7.97
N SER A 67 -0.66 -2.83 7.38
CA SER A 67 -0.73 -1.39 7.10
C SER A 67 -0.37 -0.56 8.35
N THR A 68 -0.99 -0.87 9.48
CA THR A 68 -0.77 -0.20 10.76
C THR A 68 0.63 -0.49 11.30
N LEU A 69 1.08 -1.75 11.24
CA LEU A 69 2.40 -2.13 11.76
C LEU A 69 3.55 -1.49 10.97
N TYR A 70 3.43 -1.39 9.65
CA TYR A 70 4.39 -0.70 8.81
C TYR A 70 4.40 0.80 9.09
N PHE A 71 3.22 1.42 9.26
CA PHE A 71 3.14 2.83 9.63
C PHE A 71 3.82 3.11 10.99
N ILE A 72 3.54 2.28 12.01
CA ILE A 72 4.18 2.40 13.34
C ILE A 72 5.70 2.33 13.24
N GLU A 73 6.25 1.37 12.49
CA GLU A 73 7.71 1.29 12.31
C GLU A 73 8.28 2.49 11.55
N SER A 74 7.50 3.07 10.61
CA SER A 74 7.93 4.23 9.82
C SER A 74 8.18 5.48 10.66
N VAL A 75 7.56 5.59 11.83
CA VAL A 75 7.78 6.71 12.77
C VAL A 75 9.24 6.80 13.17
N ALA A 76 9.87 5.65 13.47
CA ALA A 76 11.27 5.57 13.93
C ALA A 76 12.26 5.16 12.83
N THR A 77 11.78 4.58 11.72
CA THR A 77 12.62 4.02 10.66
C THR A 77 12.24 4.62 9.31
N LYS A 78 13.20 5.26 8.64
CA LYS A 78 13.03 5.63 7.23
C LYS A 78 13.25 4.40 6.37
N ALA A 79 12.31 4.12 5.49
CA ALA A 79 12.44 3.11 4.45
C ALA A 79 12.12 3.75 3.09
N ILE A 80 12.70 3.19 2.02
CA ILE A 80 12.55 3.72 0.67
C ILE A 80 11.49 2.94 -0.08
N ALA A 81 10.53 3.65 -0.66
CA ALA A 81 9.59 3.13 -1.63
C ALA A 81 9.95 3.64 -3.02
N ARG A 82 9.79 2.80 -4.04
CA ARG A 82 10.09 3.12 -5.42
C ARG A 82 8.81 3.25 -6.22
N GLU A 83 8.73 4.26 -7.07
CA GLU A 83 7.60 4.47 -7.97
C GLU A 83 7.28 3.21 -8.76
N ALA A 84 6.01 2.90 -8.89
CA ALA A 84 5.51 1.69 -9.50
C ALA A 84 4.41 1.98 -10.53
N ILE A 85 4.21 1.02 -11.42
CA ILE A 85 3.09 0.99 -12.34
C ILE A 85 1.99 0.15 -11.69
N PHE A 86 0.83 0.77 -11.48
CA PHE A 86 -0.40 0.07 -11.14
C PHE A 86 -1.13 -0.30 -12.43
N MET A 87 -1.49 -1.57 -12.59
CA MET A 87 -2.37 -2.02 -13.67
C MET A 87 -3.42 -2.96 -13.11
N GLU A 88 -4.66 -2.76 -13.56
CA GLU A 88 -5.78 -3.67 -13.37
C GLU A 88 -6.22 -4.17 -14.74
N ASP A 89 -6.32 -5.48 -14.91
CA ASP A 89 -6.78 -6.07 -16.16
C ASP A 89 -8.32 -6.17 -16.21
N ALA A 90 -8.85 -6.60 -17.36
CA ALA A 90 -10.29 -6.77 -17.56
C ALA A 90 -10.93 -7.85 -16.65
N HIS A 91 -10.11 -8.62 -15.92
CA HIS A 91 -10.51 -9.67 -14.99
C HIS A 91 -10.33 -9.22 -13.53
N PHE A 92 -10.13 -7.92 -13.28
CA PHE A 92 -9.88 -7.33 -11.95
C PHE A 92 -8.62 -7.87 -11.27
N SER A 93 -7.68 -8.41 -12.04
CA SER A 93 -6.38 -8.79 -11.53
C SER A 93 -5.48 -7.57 -11.49
N VAL A 94 -4.90 -7.32 -10.31
CA VAL A 94 -4.02 -6.18 -10.09
C VAL A 94 -2.56 -6.58 -10.03
N THR A 95 -1.74 -5.77 -10.68
CA THR A 95 -0.28 -5.82 -10.63
C THR A 95 0.28 -4.47 -10.22
N VAL A 96 1.28 -4.48 -9.34
CA VAL A 96 2.02 -3.30 -8.94
C VAL A 96 3.50 -3.58 -9.15
N THR A 97 4.04 -3.02 -10.22
CA THR A 97 5.40 -3.34 -10.67
C THR A 97 6.32 -2.14 -10.46
N PRO A 98 7.39 -2.24 -9.65
CA PRO A 98 8.32 -1.12 -9.46
C PRO A 98 8.97 -0.76 -10.80
N LYS A 99 9.02 0.54 -11.12
CA LYS A 99 9.74 1.06 -12.28
C LYS A 99 11.24 0.94 -12.03
N LEU A 100 12.01 0.56 -13.04
CA LEU A 100 13.47 0.41 -12.89
C LEU A 100 14.16 1.75 -12.59
N ASP A 101 13.70 2.81 -13.23
CA ASP A 101 14.12 4.21 -13.09
C ASP A 101 13.11 5.04 -12.25
N GLY A 102 12.25 4.36 -11.50
CA GLY A 102 11.21 4.99 -10.70
C GLY A 102 11.77 5.91 -9.62
N LYS A 103 11.12 7.05 -9.41
CA LYS A 103 11.46 7.95 -8.33
C LYS A 103 11.40 7.21 -6.98
N GLU A 104 12.37 7.49 -6.11
CA GLU A 104 12.39 6.98 -4.74
C GLU A 104 11.89 8.04 -3.76
N ILE A 105 11.03 7.62 -2.83
CA ILE A 105 10.50 8.47 -1.76
C ILE A 105 10.58 7.73 -0.42
N VAL A 106 10.49 8.49 0.67
CA VAL A 106 10.38 7.91 2.01
C VAL A 106 8.96 7.37 2.22
N PHE A 107 8.86 6.15 2.73
CA PHE A 107 7.60 5.49 3.08
C PHE A 107 7.06 5.97 4.44
N GLY A 108 5.73 6.10 4.53
CA GLY A 108 5.00 6.32 5.79
C GLY A 108 5.17 7.72 6.38
N GLN A 109 5.33 7.82 7.70
CA GLN A 109 5.27 9.07 8.48
C GLN A 109 6.08 10.25 7.94
N HIS A 110 7.20 9.98 7.27
CA HIS A 110 8.13 10.99 6.78
C HIS A 110 8.04 11.22 5.27
N VAL A 111 6.96 10.77 4.61
CA VAL A 111 6.73 11.01 3.18
C VAL A 111 6.68 12.51 2.88
N ASP A 112 7.29 12.89 1.77
CA ASP A 112 7.19 14.25 1.24
C ASP A 112 5.75 14.50 0.77
N LYS A 113 5.05 15.47 1.38
CA LYS A 113 3.65 15.79 1.07
C LYS A 113 3.44 16.37 -0.34
N SER A 114 4.52 16.71 -1.05
CA SER A 114 4.47 17.06 -2.47
C SER A 114 4.54 15.84 -3.40
N ALA A 115 4.89 14.66 -2.88
CA ALA A 115 4.97 13.43 -3.65
C ALA A 115 3.60 13.03 -4.19
N ARG A 116 3.58 12.42 -5.37
CA ARG A 116 2.37 11.91 -6.02
C ARG A 116 2.66 10.55 -6.67
N GLY A 117 1.62 9.73 -6.78
CA GLY A 117 1.64 8.48 -7.55
C GLY A 117 1.68 7.20 -6.71
N VAL A 118 1.91 6.08 -7.39
CA VAL A 118 1.91 4.74 -6.80
C VAL A 118 3.34 4.30 -6.52
N TYR A 119 3.56 3.71 -5.34
CA TYR A 119 4.89 3.29 -4.90
C TYR A 119 4.87 1.87 -4.34
N TYR A 120 5.89 1.10 -4.70
CA TYR A 120 6.14 -0.23 -4.19
C TYR A 120 7.24 -0.18 -3.12
N ILE A 121 7.07 -0.98 -2.07
CA ILE A 121 8.10 -1.23 -1.06
C ILE A 121 8.15 -2.73 -0.73
N LYS A 122 9.36 -3.26 -0.55
CA LYS A 122 9.56 -4.62 -0.04
C LYS A 122 9.74 -4.58 1.47
N THR A 123 9.13 -5.51 2.19
CA THR A 123 9.28 -5.62 3.65
C THR A 123 9.71 -7.02 4.09
N ASN A 124 10.23 -7.14 5.31
CA ASN A 124 10.55 -8.43 5.92
C ASN A 124 9.29 -9.14 6.44
N ALA A 125 9.41 -10.45 6.66
CA ALA A 125 8.36 -11.28 7.25
C ALA A 125 8.17 -11.05 8.75
N VAL A 126 9.27 -10.73 9.46
CA VAL A 126 9.33 -10.50 10.90
C VAL A 126 9.88 -9.11 11.21
N LYS A 127 9.66 -8.61 12.43
CA LYS A 127 10.19 -7.30 12.85
C LYS A 127 11.73 -7.32 12.86
N PRO A 128 12.40 -6.20 12.52
CA PRO A 128 11.82 -5.01 11.90
C PRO A 128 11.33 -5.32 10.49
N PHE A 129 10.09 -4.96 10.19
CA PHE A 129 9.49 -5.20 8.89
C PHE A 129 10.05 -4.26 7.84
N LEU A 130 10.22 -2.98 8.18
CA LEU A 130 10.79 -1.99 7.29
C LEU A 130 12.29 -2.21 7.11
N ILE A 131 12.71 -2.25 5.85
CA ILE A 131 14.11 -2.39 5.45
C ILE A 131 14.74 -1.00 5.41
N LYS A 132 15.85 -0.81 6.13
CA LYS A 132 16.61 0.44 6.12
C LYS A 132 17.28 0.63 4.74
N PRO A 133 17.49 1.88 4.30
CA PRO A 133 18.18 2.19 3.04
C PRO A 133 19.62 1.67 3.05
#